data_AF-A0A0J7I9Q1-F1
#
_entry.id   AF-A0A0J7I9Q1-F1
#
_cell.length_a   1.000
_cell.length_b   1.000
_cell.length_c   1.000
_cell.angle_alpha   90.00
_cell.angle_beta   90.00
_cell.angle_gamma   90.00
#
_symmetry.space_group_name_H-M   'P 1'
#
loop_
_entity.id
_entity.type
_entity.pdbx_description
1 polymer ?
#
loop_
_entity_poly.entity_id
_entity_poly.type
_entity_poly.pdbx_seq_one_letter_code
_entity_poly.pdbx_strand_id
1 'polypeptide(L)'
;MKKILYLLSSAALFTACDSRTYEEISDQTPITVTVKYNSEVKSIVDNNCIGCHSAGSFKPLTTYTDVKNNIDGILDRIQRPNGDPGKMPQGGSLSQTQINTFIKWKADGLAEN
;
A
#
# COMPACT_ATOMS: atom_id res chain seq x y z
N MET A 1 47.83 -13.03 -49.50
CA MET A 1 48.64 -11.83 -49.16
C MET A 1 48.16 -11.29 -47.83
N LYS A 2 49.10 -10.87 -46.96
CA LYS A 2 48.97 -10.19 -45.66
C LYS A 2 47.67 -9.34 -45.57
N LYS A 3 46.96 -9.32 -44.45
CA LYS A 3 47.25 -8.41 -43.33
C LYS A 3 46.69 -8.92 -42.00
N ILE A 4 47.60 -8.97 -41.04
CA ILE A 4 47.47 -9.01 -39.57
C ILE A 4 46.64 -7.81 -39.07
N LEU A 5 45.92 -7.90 -37.93
CA LEU A 5 46.21 -7.16 -36.67
C LEU A 5 44.99 -7.03 -35.69
N TYR A 6 45.20 -7.54 -34.47
CA TYR A 6 44.69 -7.19 -33.11
C TYR A 6 43.20 -6.86 -32.83
N LEU A 7 42.53 -7.62 -31.95
CA LEU A 7 42.49 -7.51 -30.46
C LEU A 7 41.75 -6.24 -29.98
N LEU A 8 40.52 -6.39 -29.48
CA LEU A 8 40.08 -5.67 -28.27
C LEU A 8 38.83 -6.32 -27.68
N SER A 9 39.07 -6.89 -26.50
CA SER A 9 38.07 -7.32 -25.52
C SER A 9 37.14 -6.15 -25.20
N SER A 10 35.83 -6.41 -25.15
CA SER A 10 34.93 -5.61 -24.33
C SER A 10 33.77 -6.48 -23.88
N ALA A 11 34.02 -7.22 -22.80
CA ALA A 11 32.96 -7.77 -21.96
C ALA A 11 32.23 -6.58 -21.31
N ALA A 12 31.15 -6.12 -21.96
CA ALA A 12 30.18 -5.25 -21.31
C ALA A 12 29.36 -6.11 -20.35
N LEU A 13 29.89 -6.30 -19.15
CA LEU A 13 29.11 -6.66 -17.99
C LEU A 13 28.14 -5.49 -17.76
N PHE A 14 26.94 -5.59 -18.32
CA PHE A 14 25.82 -4.81 -17.79
C PHE A 14 25.53 -5.41 -16.41
N THR A 15 26.21 -4.86 -15.43
CA THR A 15 25.87 -4.97 -14.02
C THR A 15 24.38 -4.72 -13.90
N ALA A 16 23.63 -5.76 -13.55
CA ALA A 16 22.27 -5.60 -13.06
C ALA A 16 22.36 -4.63 -11.88
N CYS A 17 21.90 -3.39 -12.09
CA CYS A 17 21.72 -2.43 -11.03
C CYS A 17 20.51 -2.90 -10.23
N ASP A 18 20.75 -3.86 -9.34
CA ASP A 18 19.79 -4.24 -8.32
C ASP A 18 19.85 -3.09 -7.30
N SER A 19 19.13 -2.00 -7.60
CA SER A 19 18.85 -0.96 -6.62
C SER A 19 17.95 -1.60 -5.56
N ARG A 20 18.59 -2.31 -4.63
CA ARG A 20 18.06 -2.71 -3.34
C ARG A 20 17.89 -1.41 -2.56
N THR A 21 16.87 -0.63 -2.91
CA THR A 21 16.32 0.35 -1.99
C THR A 21 15.92 -0.46 -0.78
N TYR A 22 16.68 -0.28 0.31
CA TYR A 22 16.38 -0.71 1.66
C TYR A 22 14.95 -1.21 1.73
N GLU A 23 14.77 -2.53 1.70
CA GLU A 23 13.45 -3.13 1.96
C GLU A 23 13.05 -2.51 3.28
N GLU A 24 12.12 -1.55 3.21
CA GLU A 24 11.41 -1.01 4.36
C GLU A 24 11.09 -2.25 5.17
N ILE A 25 11.75 -2.40 6.32
CA ILE A 25 11.51 -3.50 7.24
C ILE A 25 10.12 -3.20 7.78
N SER A 26 9.12 -3.50 6.96
CA SER A 26 7.73 -3.48 7.31
C SER A 26 7.67 -4.46 8.46
N ASP A 27 7.33 -3.97 9.63
CA ASP A 27 7.02 -4.81 10.76
C ASP A 27 5.81 -5.67 10.36
N GLN A 28 6.10 -6.87 9.84
CA GLN A 28 5.13 -7.86 9.39
C GLN A 28 4.64 -8.69 10.57
N THR A 29 4.79 -8.20 11.81
CA THR A 29 4.26 -8.87 12.98
C THR A 29 2.79 -9.21 12.75
N PRO A 30 2.42 -10.50 12.76
CA PRO A 30 1.04 -10.91 12.50
C PRO A 30 0.10 -10.28 13.53
N ILE A 31 -1.00 -9.70 13.05
CA ILE A 31 -2.09 -9.24 13.92
C ILE A 31 -2.83 -10.49 14.41
N THR A 32 -2.58 -10.91 15.65
CA THR A 32 -3.14 -12.15 16.23
C THR A 32 -4.53 -11.96 16.82
N VAL A 33 -4.92 -10.72 17.10
CA VAL A 33 -6.24 -10.39 17.64
C VAL A 33 -7.27 -10.22 16.53
N THR A 34 -8.55 -10.37 16.89
CA THR A 34 -9.65 -9.98 16.00
C THR A 34 -9.67 -8.47 15.86
N VAL A 35 -9.65 -8.00 14.61
CA VAL A 35 -9.75 -6.58 14.29
C VAL A 35 -11.22 -6.20 14.17
N LYS A 36 -11.59 -5.06 14.75
CA LYS A 36 -12.94 -4.51 14.75
C LYS A 36 -12.91 -3.07 14.27
N TYR A 37 -14.04 -2.61 13.72
CA TYR A 37 -14.10 -1.27 13.16
C TYR A 37 -13.85 -0.20 14.23
N ASN A 38 -14.59 -0.24 15.34
CA ASN A 38 -14.52 0.80 16.36
C ASN A 38 -13.21 0.76 17.16
N SER A 39 -12.55 -0.40 17.23
CA SER A 39 -11.33 -0.58 18.00
C SER A 39 -10.08 -0.16 17.23
N GLU A 40 -9.91 -0.59 15.98
CA GLU A 40 -8.68 -0.31 15.22
C GLU A 40 -8.93 0.51 13.95
N VAL A 41 -9.90 0.12 13.12
CA VAL A 41 -10.04 0.64 11.75
C VAL A 41 -10.47 2.11 11.75
N LYS A 42 -11.42 2.48 12.62
CA LYS A 42 -12.00 3.83 12.66
C LYS A 42 -10.93 4.89 12.86
N SER A 43 -9.98 4.66 13.77
CA SER A 43 -8.88 5.61 14.03
C SER A 43 -8.00 5.84 12.79
N ILE A 44 -7.76 4.80 11.98
CA ILE A 44 -6.98 4.91 10.75
C ILE A 44 -7.76 5.72 9.72
N VAL A 45 -9.06 5.45 9.56
CA VAL A 45 -9.93 6.18 8.63
C VAL A 45 -10.04 7.65 9.02
N ASP A 46 -10.31 7.95 10.29
CA ASP A 46 -10.45 9.31 10.83
C ASP A 46 -9.21 10.15 10.55
N ASN A 47 -8.02 9.58 10.78
CA ASN A 47 -6.75 10.30 10.67
C ASN A 47 -6.24 10.44 9.23
N ASN A 48 -6.55 9.50 8.34
CA ASN A 48 -5.88 9.40 7.03
C ASN A 48 -6.82 9.53 5.82
N CYS A 49 -8.14 9.44 6.02
CA CYS A 49 -9.10 9.37 4.91
C CYS A 49 -10.09 10.54 4.94
N ILE A 50 -10.59 10.92 6.12
CA ILE A 50 -11.72 11.85 6.25
C ILE A 50 -11.46 13.24 5.67
N GLY A 51 -10.20 13.70 5.62
CA GLY A 51 -9.86 14.99 5.02
C GLY A 51 -10.39 15.19 3.59
N CYS A 52 -10.43 14.12 2.79
CA CYS A 52 -11.01 14.12 1.44
C CYS A 52 -12.32 13.31 1.34
N HIS A 53 -12.55 12.37 2.26
CA HIS A 53 -13.70 11.47 2.30
C HIS A 53 -14.71 11.83 3.40
N SER A 54 -14.89 13.12 3.66
CA SER A 54 -15.81 13.65 4.67
C SER A 54 -17.28 13.50 4.26
N ALA A 55 -18.18 13.84 5.18
CA ALA A 55 -19.61 13.90 4.92
C ALA A 55 -19.89 14.91 3.78
N GLY A 56 -20.63 14.48 2.76
CA GLY A 56 -20.92 15.30 1.58
C GLY A 56 -19.84 15.28 0.49
N SER A 57 -18.71 14.58 0.70
CA SER A 57 -17.78 14.25 -0.39
C SER A 57 -18.41 13.29 -1.40
N PHE A 58 -17.81 13.16 -2.58
CA PHE A 58 -18.29 12.24 -3.62
C PHE A 58 -18.33 10.77 -3.16
N LYS A 59 -17.41 10.39 -2.26
CA LYS A 59 -17.35 9.06 -1.66
C LYS A 59 -17.04 9.20 -0.16
N PRO A 60 -18.06 9.41 0.69
CA PRO A 60 -17.87 9.51 2.13
C PRO A 60 -17.35 8.19 2.71
N LEU A 61 -16.46 8.27 3.70
CA LEU A 61 -15.95 7.14 4.48
C LEU A 61 -16.13 7.40 5.99
N THR A 62 -17.23 8.07 6.35
CA THR A 62 -17.46 8.62 7.69
C THR A 62 -18.05 7.63 8.70
N THR A 63 -18.63 6.53 8.22
CA THR A 63 -19.31 5.54 9.07
C THR A 63 -18.78 4.13 8.85
N TYR A 64 -19.03 3.23 9.80
CA TYR A 64 -18.75 1.80 9.64
C TYR A 64 -19.34 1.25 8.33
N THR A 65 -20.60 1.57 8.03
CA THR A 65 -21.30 1.12 6.82
C THR A 65 -20.60 1.63 5.56
N ASP A 66 -20.17 2.90 5.54
CA ASP A 66 -19.45 3.46 4.39
C ASP A 66 -18.14 2.70 4.14
N VAL A 67 -17.35 2.50 5.18
CA VAL A 67 -16.04 1.83 5.09
C VAL A 67 -16.21 0.36 4.74
N LYS A 68 -17.17 -0.34 5.37
CA LYS A 68 -17.51 -1.74 5.11
C LYS A 68 -17.93 -1.94 3.65
N ASN A 69 -18.85 -1.13 3.15
CA ASN A 69 -19.38 -1.26 1.80
C ASN A 69 -18.34 -0.93 0.72
N ASN A 70 -17.27 -0.21 1.07
CA ASN A 70 -16.20 0.17 0.13
C ASN A 70 -14.88 -0.58 0.37
N ILE A 71 -14.83 -1.58 1.26
CA ILE A 71 -13.57 -2.18 1.72
C ILE A 71 -12.68 -2.70 0.59
N ASP A 72 -13.26 -3.30 -0.46
CA ASP A 72 -12.51 -3.81 -1.60
C ASP A 72 -11.83 -2.68 -2.39
N GLY A 73 -12.55 -1.58 -2.60
CA GLY A 73 -12.02 -0.39 -3.25
C GLY A 73 -10.96 0.29 -2.39
N ILE A 74 -11.17 0.35 -1.06
CA ILE A 74 -10.17 0.90 -0.13
C ILE A 74 -8.88 0.09 -0.22
N LEU A 75 -8.96 -1.24 -0.11
CA LEU A 75 -7.80 -2.14 -0.21
C LEU A 75 -7.09 -2.00 -1.56
N ASP A 76 -7.82 -1.92 -2.66
CA ASP A 76 -7.24 -1.63 -3.98
C ASP A 76 -6.43 -0.33 -3.95
N ARG A 77 -7.02 0.78 -3.47
CA ARG A 77 -6.37 2.10 -3.53
C ARG A 77 -5.17 2.26 -2.60
N ILE A 78 -5.24 1.76 -1.37
CA ILE A 78 -4.17 1.98 -0.38
C ILE A 78 -2.90 1.18 -0.69
N GLN A 79 -3.04 0.09 -1.44
CA GLN A 79 -1.93 -0.80 -1.84
C GLN A 79 -1.27 -0.40 -3.17
N ARG A 80 -1.77 0.62 -3.88
CA ARG A 80 -1.19 1.04 -5.16
C ARG A 80 0.21 1.63 -5.00
N PRO A 81 1.10 1.46 -5.99
CA PRO A 81 2.45 2.02 -5.94
C PRO A 81 2.43 3.55 -6.01
N ASN A 82 3.49 4.17 -5.49
CA ASN A 82 3.68 5.62 -5.59
C ASN A 82 3.66 6.07 -7.06
N GLY A 83 2.94 7.17 -7.34
CA GLY A 83 2.76 7.70 -8.69
C GLY A 83 1.54 7.14 -9.44
N ASP A 84 0.86 6.11 -8.92
CA ASP A 84 -0.42 5.67 -9.50
C ASP A 84 -1.51 6.74 -9.26
N PRO A 85 -2.25 7.18 -10.30
CA PRO A 85 -3.24 8.24 -10.17
C PRO A 85 -4.44 7.87 -9.29
N GLY A 86 -4.69 6.57 -9.09
CA GLY A 86 -5.73 6.06 -8.20
C GLY A 86 -5.26 5.80 -6.78
N LYS A 87 -3.97 5.96 -6.47
CA LYS A 87 -3.44 5.71 -5.13
C LYS A 87 -4.09 6.64 -4.10
N MET A 88 -4.40 6.08 -2.94
CA MET A 88 -4.84 6.84 -1.77
C MET A 88 -3.99 6.46 -0.55
N PRO A 89 -3.78 7.39 0.41
CA PRO A 89 -4.13 8.82 0.35
C PRO A 89 -3.30 9.58 -0.71
N GLN A 90 -3.84 10.68 -1.24
CA GLN A 90 -3.08 11.54 -2.16
C GLN A 90 -1.94 12.25 -1.42
N GLY A 91 -0.72 12.17 -1.94
CA GLY A 91 0.46 12.81 -1.33
C GLY A 91 1.05 12.07 -0.12
N GLY A 92 0.59 10.85 0.18
CA GLY A 92 1.09 10.06 1.30
C GLY A 92 0.89 8.55 1.10
N SER A 93 1.13 7.79 2.16
CA SER A 93 0.84 6.35 2.22
C SER A 93 0.52 5.97 3.66
N LEU A 94 -0.36 4.99 3.82
CA LEU A 94 -0.51 4.31 5.10
C LEU A 94 0.75 3.47 5.38
N SER A 95 1.05 3.24 6.66
CA SER A 95 2.06 2.26 7.04
C SER A 95 1.59 0.85 6.68
N GLN A 96 2.52 -0.09 6.51
CA GLN A 96 2.14 -1.47 6.20
C GLN A 96 1.30 -2.10 7.32
N THR A 97 1.57 -1.75 8.59
CA THR A 97 0.74 -2.17 9.73
C THR A 97 -0.71 -1.69 9.57
N GLN A 98 -0.93 -0.43 9.17
CA GLN A 98 -2.28 0.10 8.94
C GLN A 98 -2.99 -0.61 7.78
N ILE A 99 -2.28 -0.88 6.68
CA ILE A 99 -2.81 -1.65 5.55
C ILE A 99 -3.19 -3.06 6.01
N ASN A 100 -2.33 -3.72 6.77
CA ASN A 100 -2.56 -5.05 7.31
C ASN A 100 -3.78 -5.08 8.25
N THR A 101 -4.04 -4.00 9.01
CA THR A 101 -5.26 -3.86 9.82
C THR A 101 -6.52 -3.94 8.95
N PHE A 102 -6.58 -3.26 7.80
CA PHE A 102 -7.73 -3.37 6.88
C PHE A 102 -7.86 -4.77 6.28
N ILE A 103 -6.74 -5.39 5.88
CA ILE A 103 -6.72 -6.75 5.34
C ILE A 103 -7.27 -7.74 6.38
N LYS A 104 -6.77 -7.64 7.62
CA LYS A 104 -7.20 -8.50 8.72
C LYS A 104 -8.66 -8.26 9.09
N TRP A 105 -9.11 -7.02 9.15
CA TRP A 105 -10.51 -6.69 9.40
C TRP A 105 -11.45 -7.31 8.36
N LYS A 106 -11.06 -7.27 7.07
CA LYS A 106 -11.80 -7.96 6.01
C LYS A 106 -11.80 -9.48 6.20
N ALA A 107 -10.65 -10.07 6.52
CA ALA A 107 -10.55 -11.50 6.79
C ALA A 107 -11.36 -11.95 8.02
N ASP A 108 -11.50 -11.09 9.03
CA ASP A 108 -12.27 -11.33 10.25
C ASP A 108 -13.79 -11.12 10.07
N GLY A 109 -14.25 -10.82 8.85
CA GLY A 109 -15.68 -10.68 8.55
C GLY A 109 -16.24 -9.27 8.75
N LEU A 110 -15.39 -8.24 8.79
CA LEU A 110 -15.78 -6.83 8.84
C LEU A 110 -16.64 -6.51 10.08
N ALA A 111 -16.23 -7.02 11.26
CA ALA A 111 -16.95 -6.81 12.51
C ALA A 111 -16.90 -5.34 12.96
N GLU A 112 -18.02 -4.82 13.45
CA GLU A 112 -18.08 -3.44 13.97
C GLU A 112 -17.50 -3.33 15.39
N ASN A 113 -17.85 -4.29 16.25
CA ASN A 113 -17.60 -4.33 17.70
C ASN A 113 -17.16 -5.68 18.23
#